data_AF-A0A954EHG3-F1
#
_entry.id   AF-A0A954EHG3-F1
#
_cell.length_a   1.000
_cell.length_b   1.000
_cell.length_c   1.000
_cell.angle_alpha   90.00
_cell.angle_beta   90.00
_cell.angle_gamma   90.00
#
_symmetry.space_group_name_H-M   'P 1'
#
loop_
_entity.id
_entity.type
_entity.pdbx_description
1 polymer ?
#
loop_
_entity_poly.entity_id
_entity_poly.type
_entity_poly.pdbx_seq_one_letter_code
_entity_poly.pdbx_strand_id
1 'polypeptide(L)'
;MTLNPKLQQHIDAHPYPLVFTTISGAHLYGFPSPDSDFDLRGTHVLPLEKVIGLEGGDETIEKEGIYDGLEIDLVTHDVKKFFTLLLRKNGYVLEQLLSPLVELTSPEHEELVALAPQCITRHHAHHYLGFAATQWKLFRKEQQPRVKPLLYTYRVLLTGIHLMLTGEVEANLIRLNEEANLSSISDLIELKQAGPEKGVLPEADLAFHEREFTRLEQELREVQENSHLPEHPTAKPALNDLLVRLRMKTA
;
A
#
# COMPACT_ATOMS: atom_id res chain seq x y z
N MET A 1 -17.79 -5.69 9.98
CA MET A 1 -17.99 -4.34 9.42
C MET A 1 -18.99 -4.48 8.29
N THR A 2 -20.01 -3.61 8.21
CA THR A 2 -20.96 -3.64 7.09
C THR A 2 -20.28 -3.00 5.89
N LEU A 3 -19.98 -3.80 4.87
CA LEU A 3 -19.42 -3.33 3.60
C LEU A 3 -20.25 -2.17 3.05
N ASN A 4 -19.58 -1.17 2.48
CA ASN A 4 -20.26 -0.10 1.75
C ASN A 4 -20.95 -0.74 0.53
N PRO A 5 -22.30 -0.76 0.44
CA PRO A 5 -23.00 -1.45 -0.65
C PRO A 5 -22.59 -0.93 -2.04
N LYS A 6 -22.12 0.31 -2.13
CA LYS A 6 -21.60 0.90 -3.36
C LYS A 6 -20.25 0.35 -3.79
N LEU A 7 -19.43 -0.14 -2.87
CA LEU A 7 -18.16 -0.81 -3.20
C LEU A 7 -18.40 -2.27 -3.61
N GLN A 8 -19.37 -2.93 -2.98
CA GLN A 8 -19.73 -4.33 -3.27
C GLN A 8 -20.05 -4.57 -4.74
N GLN A 9 -20.75 -3.65 -5.42
CA GLN A 9 -21.06 -3.81 -6.86
C GLN A 9 -19.81 -3.93 -7.75
N HIS A 10 -18.68 -3.32 -7.34
CA HIS A 10 -17.43 -3.41 -8.10
C HIS A 10 -16.74 -4.75 -7.90
N ILE A 11 -16.89 -5.32 -6.71
CA ILE A 11 -16.40 -6.65 -6.34
C ILE A 11 -17.23 -7.71 -7.08
N ASP A 12 -18.55 -7.61 -7.05
CA ASP A 12 -19.47 -8.55 -7.69
C ASP A 12 -19.35 -8.53 -9.23
N ALA A 13 -19.04 -7.36 -9.81
CA ALA A 13 -18.85 -7.21 -11.24
C ALA A 13 -17.44 -7.60 -11.73
N HIS A 14 -16.54 -8.05 -10.83
CA HIS A 14 -15.19 -8.42 -11.22
C HIS A 14 -15.21 -9.67 -12.13
N PRO A 15 -14.47 -9.68 -13.26
CA PRO A 15 -14.57 -10.74 -14.27
C PRO A 15 -14.00 -12.10 -13.83
N TYR A 16 -13.25 -12.12 -12.73
CA TYR A 16 -12.59 -13.31 -12.19
C TYR A 16 -12.84 -13.47 -10.70
N PRO A 17 -12.81 -14.71 -10.16
CA PRO A 17 -12.89 -14.94 -8.72
C PRO A 17 -11.82 -14.15 -7.97
N LEU A 18 -12.25 -13.37 -6.98
CA LEU A 18 -11.37 -12.61 -6.10
C LEU A 18 -10.97 -13.46 -4.89
N VAL A 19 -9.70 -13.42 -4.51
CA VAL A 19 -9.21 -13.99 -3.24
C VAL A 19 -9.44 -12.98 -2.12
N PHE A 20 -9.13 -11.71 -2.38
CA PHE A 20 -9.41 -10.62 -1.47
C PHE A 20 -9.54 -9.29 -2.20
N THR A 21 -10.15 -8.31 -1.52
CA THR A 21 -10.09 -6.90 -1.88
C THR A 21 -10.05 -6.07 -0.61
N THR A 22 -9.11 -5.14 -0.53
CA THR A 22 -8.94 -4.20 0.58
C THR A 22 -8.94 -2.76 0.08
N ILE A 23 -9.19 -1.82 0.98
CA ILE A 23 -9.00 -0.39 0.72
C ILE A 23 -7.54 -0.04 1.01
N SER A 24 -6.93 0.73 0.10
CA SER A 24 -5.59 1.30 0.23
C SER A 24 -5.67 2.84 0.20
N GLY A 25 -4.57 3.50 -0.17
CA GLY A 25 -4.54 4.94 -0.39
C GLY A 25 -4.84 5.78 0.85
N ALA A 26 -5.38 6.97 0.64
CA ALA A 26 -5.55 7.96 1.72
C ALA A 26 -6.38 7.43 2.92
N HIS A 27 -7.34 6.55 2.65
CA HIS A 27 -8.16 5.87 3.65
C HIS A 27 -7.33 4.94 4.54
N LEU A 28 -6.48 4.08 3.96
CA LEU A 28 -5.54 3.24 4.70
C LEU A 28 -4.51 4.08 5.45
N TYR A 29 -3.99 5.13 4.80
CA TYR A 29 -2.89 5.94 5.29
C TYR A 29 -3.28 6.92 6.40
N GLY A 30 -4.56 7.05 6.74
CA GLY A 30 -5.03 7.85 7.87
C GLY A 30 -5.17 9.34 7.59
N PHE A 31 -5.27 9.74 6.31
CA PHE A 31 -5.51 11.12 5.95
C PHE A 31 -6.47 11.27 4.76
N PRO A 32 -7.64 10.60 4.74
CA PRO A 32 -8.64 10.83 3.67
C PRO A 32 -9.17 12.27 3.74
N SER A 33 -9.38 12.86 2.58
CA SER A 33 -10.11 14.12 2.36
C SER A 33 -11.50 13.81 1.76
N PRO A 34 -12.47 14.75 1.79
CA PRO A 34 -13.82 14.50 1.27
C PRO A 34 -13.86 14.11 -0.23
N ASP A 35 -12.84 14.49 -0.98
CA ASP A 35 -12.60 14.20 -2.39
C ASP A 35 -11.61 13.04 -2.62
N SER A 36 -11.25 12.29 -1.56
CA SER A 36 -10.38 11.12 -1.73
C SER A 36 -11.13 9.98 -2.42
N ASP A 37 -10.46 9.41 -3.41
CA ASP A 37 -10.83 8.18 -4.09
C ASP A 37 -10.80 6.98 -3.14
N PHE A 38 -11.60 5.96 -3.49
CA PHE A 38 -11.52 4.65 -2.88
C PHE A 38 -10.60 3.76 -3.72
N ASP A 39 -9.33 3.70 -3.29
CA ASP A 39 -8.34 2.76 -3.82
C ASP A 39 -8.68 1.31 -3.41
N LEU A 40 -9.41 0.59 -4.26
CA LEU A 40 -9.64 -0.84 -4.09
C LEU A 40 -8.44 -1.62 -4.65
N ARG A 41 -7.83 -2.46 -3.82
CA ARG A 41 -6.67 -3.27 -4.19
C ARG A 41 -6.92 -4.73 -3.86
N GLY A 42 -6.49 -5.64 -4.70
CA GLY A 42 -6.78 -7.05 -4.45
C GLY A 42 -6.04 -8.02 -5.35
N THR A 43 -6.40 -9.29 -5.21
CA THR A 43 -5.91 -10.33 -6.10
C THR A 43 -7.02 -11.24 -6.58
N HIS A 44 -6.92 -11.65 -7.84
CA HIS A 44 -7.88 -12.52 -8.51
C HIS A 44 -7.19 -13.77 -9.05
N VAL A 45 -7.98 -14.78 -9.40
CA VAL A 45 -7.48 -16.02 -10.00
C VAL A 45 -7.90 -16.07 -11.47
N LEU A 46 -6.94 -15.87 -12.39
CA LEU A 46 -7.16 -16.22 -13.79
C LEU A 46 -7.50 -17.72 -13.96
N PRO A 47 -8.42 -18.07 -14.89
CA PRO A 47 -8.70 -19.45 -15.23
C PRO A 47 -7.44 -20.20 -15.67
N LEU A 48 -7.35 -21.49 -15.32
CA LEU A 48 -6.16 -22.29 -15.63
C LEU A 48 -5.84 -22.29 -17.13
N GLU A 49 -6.87 -22.39 -17.99
CA GLU A 49 -6.74 -22.32 -19.45
C GLU A 49 -6.05 -21.06 -19.96
N LYS A 50 -6.28 -19.89 -19.33
CA LYS A 50 -5.60 -18.63 -19.68
C LYS A 50 -4.15 -18.60 -19.23
N VAL A 51 -3.79 -19.38 -18.22
CA VAL A 51 -2.43 -19.43 -17.66
C VAL A 51 -1.54 -20.41 -18.43
N ILE A 52 -2.09 -21.54 -18.89
CA ILE A 52 -1.34 -22.57 -19.63
C ILE A 52 -1.51 -22.47 -21.16
N GLY A 53 -2.54 -21.78 -21.61
CA GLY A 53 -2.84 -21.55 -23.02
C GLY A 53 -1.90 -20.54 -23.66
N LEU A 54 -1.89 -20.52 -25.00
CA LEU A 54 -1.02 -19.66 -25.79
C LEU A 54 -1.50 -18.19 -25.84
N GLU A 55 -2.79 -17.95 -25.63
CA GLU A 55 -3.39 -16.60 -25.71
C GLU A 55 -3.12 -15.77 -24.45
N GLY A 56 -2.84 -16.41 -23.30
CA GLY A 56 -2.62 -15.73 -22.04
C GLY A 56 -3.90 -15.14 -21.43
N GLY A 57 -3.74 -14.37 -20.36
CA GLY A 57 -4.79 -13.55 -19.77
C GLY A 57 -4.19 -12.28 -19.15
N ASP A 58 -5.00 -11.25 -19.02
CA ASP A 58 -4.57 -10.00 -18.39
C ASP A 58 -4.28 -10.24 -16.90
N GLU A 59 -3.00 -10.23 -16.53
CA GLU A 59 -2.58 -10.42 -15.13
C GLU A 59 -2.93 -9.22 -14.23
N THR A 60 -3.53 -8.16 -14.76
CA THR A 60 -3.92 -6.96 -14.01
C THR A 60 -5.20 -6.38 -14.59
N ILE A 61 -6.17 -6.16 -13.71
CA ILE A 61 -7.44 -5.53 -14.03
C ILE A 61 -7.47 -4.18 -13.33
N GLU A 62 -7.67 -3.13 -14.11
CA GLU A 62 -7.75 -1.74 -13.65
C GLU A 62 -9.12 -1.18 -14.03
N LYS A 63 -9.75 -0.46 -13.10
CA LYS A 63 -11.02 0.22 -13.32
C LYS A 63 -11.04 1.51 -12.51
N GLU A 64 -11.05 2.64 -13.21
CA GLU A 64 -11.12 3.97 -12.63
C GLU A 64 -12.40 4.69 -13.09
N GLY A 65 -13.05 5.43 -12.20
CA GLY A 65 -14.16 6.30 -12.57
C GLY A 65 -15.07 6.70 -11.42
N ILE A 66 -16.06 7.54 -11.73
CA ILE A 66 -17.07 8.00 -10.76
C ILE A 66 -18.32 7.13 -10.88
N TYR A 67 -18.70 6.47 -9.79
CA TYR A 67 -19.84 5.55 -9.69
C TYR A 67 -20.68 5.89 -8.47
N ASP A 68 -21.97 6.19 -8.68
CA ASP A 68 -22.90 6.61 -7.61
C ASP A 68 -22.37 7.74 -6.72
N GLY A 69 -21.61 8.66 -7.34
CA GLY A 69 -20.97 9.80 -6.67
C GLY A 69 -19.70 9.47 -5.89
N LEU A 70 -19.15 8.26 -5.99
CA LEU A 70 -17.86 7.86 -5.44
C LEU A 70 -16.82 7.75 -6.56
N GLU A 71 -15.64 8.31 -6.35
CA GLU A 71 -14.48 8.06 -7.20
C GLU A 71 -13.82 6.75 -6.77
N ILE A 72 -13.74 5.79 -7.70
CA ILE A 72 -13.25 4.44 -7.47
C ILE A 72 -12.01 4.24 -8.33
N ASP A 73 -10.93 3.75 -7.73
CA ASP A 73 -9.78 3.21 -8.44
C ASP A 73 -9.58 1.76 -7.98
N LEU A 74 -9.96 0.79 -8.82
CA LEU A 74 -9.79 -0.63 -8.58
C LEU A 74 -8.60 -1.17 -9.36
N VAL A 75 -7.65 -1.77 -8.65
CA VAL A 75 -6.51 -2.49 -9.24
C VAL A 75 -6.40 -3.86 -8.59
N THR A 76 -6.57 -4.92 -9.38
CA THR A 76 -6.33 -6.29 -8.91
C THR A 76 -5.29 -6.98 -9.78
N HIS A 77 -4.48 -7.83 -9.17
CA HIS A 77 -3.49 -8.65 -9.88
C HIS A 77 -3.88 -10.12 -9.86
N ASP A 78 -3.56 -10.83 -10.93
CA ASP A 78 -3.58 -12.28 -10.90
C ASP A 78 -2.69 -12.79 -9.74
N VAL A 79 -3.16 -13.84 -9.07
CA VAL A 79 -2.52 -14.40 -7.87
C VAL A 79 -1.05 -14.75 -8.05
N LYS A 80 -0.63 -15.24 -9.23
CA LYS A 80 0.78 -15.53 -9.50
C LYS A 80 1.61 -14.25 -9.53
N LYS A 81 1.11 -13.21 -10.19
CA LYS A 81 1.75 -11.89 -10.23
C LYS A 81 1.84 -11.29 -8.84
N PHE A 82 0.74 -11.32 -8.07
CA PHE A 82 0.70 -10.82 -6.70
C PHE A 82 1.72 -11.54 -5.80
N PHE A 83 1.77 -12.88 -5.83
CA PHE A 83 2.74 -13.66 -5.03
C PHE A 83 4.18 -13.40 -5.46
N THR A 84 4.42 -13.20 -6.75
CA THR A 84 5.74 -12.82 -7.26
C THR A 84 6.18 -11.45 -6.77
N LEU A 85 5.24 -10.51 -6.62
CA LEU A 85 5.51 -9.19 -6.03
C LEU A 85 5.76 -9.30 -4.52
N LEU A 86 5.02 -10.14 -3.79
CA LEU A 86 5.26 -10.41 -2.35
C LEU A 86 6.64 -11.01 -2.09
N LEU A 87 7.11 -11.90 -2.98
CA LEU A 87 8.46 -12.48 -2.91
C LEU A 87 9.57 -11.49 -3.32
N ARG A 88 9.22 -10.26 -3.66
CA ARG A 88 10.15 -9.17 -3.87
C ARG A 88 10.03 -8.19 -2.70
N LYS A 89 11.00 -7.29 -2.60
CA LYS A 89 11.01 -6.16 -1.67
C LYS A 89 9.96 -5.08 -2.00
N ASN A 90 8.70 -5.46 -2.20
CA ASN A 90 7.63 -4.55 -2.63
C ASN A 90 6.68 -4.26 -1.46
N GLY A 91 6.92 -3.15 -0.76
CA GLY A 91 6.10 -2.72 0.38
C GLY A 91 4.65 -2.46 -0.01
N TYR A 92 4.40 -1.97 -1.22
CA TYR A 92 3.06 -1.65 -1.70
C TYR A 92 2.09 -2.85 -1.66
N VAL A 93 2.51 -4.03 -2.15
CA VAL A 93 1.62 -5.22 -2.10
C VAL A 93 1.48 -5.80 -0.69
N LEU A 94 2.44 -5.56 0.19
CA LEU A 94 2.31 -5.89 1.62
C LEU A 94 1.28 -4.99 2.29
N GLU A 95 1.32 -3.68 2.05
CA GLU A 95 0.32 -2.72 2.57
C GLU A 95 -1.09 -3.08 2.09
N GLN A 96 -1.24 -3.55 0.85
CA GLN A 96 -2.53 -4.01 0.31
C GLN A 96 -3.02 -5.29 1.01
N LEU A 97 -2.16 -6.29 1.13
CA LEU A 97 -2.49 -7.57 1.76
C LEU A 97 -2.84 -7.39 3.25
N LEU A 98 -2.11 -6.53 3.95
CA LEU A 98 -2.22 -6.35 5.39
C LEU A 98 -3.13 -5.17 5.78
N SER A 99 -3.81 -4.56 4.82
CA SER A 99 -4.76 -3.48 5.10
C SER A 99 -5.88 -3.99 6.04
N PRO A 100 -6.16 -3.29 7.15
CA PRO A 100 -7.25 -3.65 8.05
C PRO A 100 -8.63 -3.30 7.45
N LEU A 101 -8.67 -2.57 6.33
CA LEU A 101 -9.89 -2.13 5.65
C LEU A 101 -10.29 -3.16 4.59
N VAL A 102 -10.83 -4.29 5.05
CA VAL A 102 -11.16 -5.44 4.18
C VAL A 102 -12.57 -5.33 3.63
N GLU A 103 -12.69 -5.35 2.30
CA GLU A 103 -13.97 -5.36 1.59
C GLU A 103 -14.35 -6.80 1.17
N LEU A 104 -13.39 -7.61 0.72
CA LEU A 104 -13.63 -9.03 0.47
C LEU A 104 -12.48 -9.86 1.04
N THR A 105 -12.82 -10.98 1.67
CA THR A 105 -11.86 -11.95 2.20
C THR A 105 -12.26 -13.37 1.83
N SER A 106 -11.28 -14.27 1.79
CA SER A 106 -11.47 -15.71 1.66
C SER A 106 -10.58 -16.47 2.65
N PRO A 107 -10.79 -17.78 2.86
CA PRO A 107 -9.85 -18.59 3.66
C PRO A 107 -8.40 -18.53 3.14
N GLU A 108 -8.21 -18.41 1.82
CA GLU A 108 -6.90 -18.25 1.19
C GLU A 108 -6.30 -16.87 1.42
N HIS A 109 -7.12 -15.83 1.61
CA HIS A 109 -6.63 -14.52 2.06
C HIS A 109 -6.06 -14.60 3.47
N GLU A 110 -6.76 -15.26 4.40
CA GLU A 110 -6.27 -15.46 5.77
C GLU A 110 -4.97 -16.27 5.78
N GLU A 111 -4.88 -17.32 4.98
CA GLU A 111 -3.65 -18.09 4.78
C GLU A 111 -2.52 -17.22 4.22
N LEU A 112 -2.82 -16.36 3.24
CA LEU A 112 -1.84 -15.45 2.63
C LEU A 112 -1.33 -14.39 3.62
N VAL A 113 -2.21 -13.83 4.46
CA VAL A 113 -1.84 -12.91 5.55
C VAL A 113 -0.91 -13.61 6.54
N ALA A 114 -1.19 -14.87 6.90
CA ALA A 114 -0.32 -15.65 7.79
C ALA A 114 1.07 -15.93 7.17
N LEU A 115 1.20 -15.93 5.85
CA LEU A 115 2.48 -16.06 5.13
C LEU A 115 3.23 -14.73 4.95
N ALA A 116 2.59 -13.58 5.19
CA ALA A 116 3.20 -12.27 4.96
C ALA A 116 4.50 -12.04 5.74
N PRO A 117 4.65 -12.45 7.03
CA PRO A 117 5.91 -12.31 7.76
C PRO A 117 7.10 -13.00 7.08
N GLN A 118 6.85 -14.11 6.38
CA GLN A 118 7.87 -14.87 5.66
C GLN A 118 8.27 -14.24 4.31
N CYS A 119 7.55 -13.20 3.87
CA CYS A 119 7.86 -12.41 2.68
C CYS A 119 8.73 -11.18 3.02
N ILE A 120 8.66 -10.70 4.26
CA ILE A 120 9.33 -9.49 4.72
C ILE A 120 10.84 -9.72 4.81
N THR A 121 11.59 -8.71 4.36
CA THR A 121 13.07 -8.70 4.37
C THR A 121 13.57 -7.32 4.72
N ARG A 122 14.81 -7.22 5.24
CA ARG A 122 15.46 -5.93 5.50
C ARG A 122 15.59 -5.06 4.24
N HIS A 123 15.53 -5.64 3.05
CA HIS A 123 15.59 -4.89 1.80
C HIS A 123 14.30 -4.17 1.42
N HIS A 124 13.20 -4.36 2.17
CA HIS A 124 11.98 -3.54 2.00
C HIS A 124 12.24 -2.06 2.28
N ALA A 125 13.23 -1.72 3.12
CA ALA A 125 13.67 -0.34 3.30
C ALA A 125 13.98 0.37 1.97
N HIS A 126 14.55 -0.33 0.97
CA HIS A 126 14.82 0.26 -0.35
C HIS A 126 13.56 0.71 -1.09
N HIS A 127 12.44 -0.01 -0.91
CA HIS A 127 11.15 0.39 -1.50
C HIS A 127 10.66 1.69 -0.89
N TYR A 128 10.64 1.77 0.44
CA TYR A 128 10.20 2.95 1.15
C TYR A 128 11.10 4.16 0.92
N LEU A 129 12.42 3.99 0.90
CA LEU A 129 13.38 5.03 0.51
C LEU A 129 13.14 5.54 -0.91
N GLY A 130 12.97 4.64 -1.88
CA GLY A 130 12.70 4.99 -3.27
C GLY A 130 11.37 5.73 -3.45
N PHE A 131 10.33 5.30 -2.71
CA PHE A 131 9.04 5.98 -2.70
C PHE A 131 9.16 7.37 -2.08
N ALA A 132 9.82 7.49 -0.92
CA ALA A 132 10.05 8.74 -0.21
C ALA A 132 10.74 9.78 -1.11
N ALA A 133 11.82 9.37 -1.78
CA ALA A 133 12.57 10.22 -2.70
C ALA A 133 11.71 10.70 -3.88
N THR A 134 10.83 9.85 -4.41
CA THR A 134 9.90 10.20 -5.49
C THR A 134 8.91 11.26 -5.04
N GLN A 135 8.29 11.07 -3.88
CA GLN A 135 7.32 12.03 -3.32
C GLN A 135 7.98 13.34 -2.90
N TRP A 136 9.17 13.27 -2.32
CA TRP A 136 9.96 14.45 -1.98
C TRP A 136 10.33 15.27 -3.22
N LYS A 137 10.73 14.61 -4.32
CA LYS A 137 10.99 15.28 -5.59
C LYS A 137 9.74 15.94 -6.17
N LEU A 138 8.56 15.32 -6.05
CA LEU A 138 7.30 15.91 -6.45
C LEU A 138 6.99 17.16 -5.61
N PHE A 139 7.09 17.05 -4.29
CA PHE A 139 6.92 18.16 -3.35
C PHE A 139 7.81 19.36 -3.71
N ARG A 140 9.10 19.13 -3.99
CA ARG A 140 10.08 20.19 -4.30
C ARG A 140 9.93 20.81 -5.69
N LYS A 141 9.28 20.13 -6.64
CA LYS A 141 9.11 20.63 -8.01
C LYS A 141 7.97 21.65 -8.12
N GLU A 142 7.05 21.65 -7.17
CA GLU A 142 5.88 22.52 -7.19
C GLU A 142 6.25 23.95 -6.78
N GLN A 143 5.80 24.95 -7.55
CA GLN A 143 5.99 26.36 -7.21
C GLN A 143 5.24 26.73 -5.91
N GLN A 144 4.12 26.05 -5.65
CA GLN A 144 3.34 26.10 -4.42
C GLN A 144 3.25 24.67 -3.88
N PRO A 145 4.15 24.26 -2.97
CA PRO A 145 4.25 22.87 -2.53
C PRO A 145 2.98 22.40 -1.84
N ARG A 146 2.33 21.38 -2.44
CA ARG A 146 1.14 20.75 -1.86
C ARG A 146 1.52 19.83 -0.71
N VAL A 147 0.63 19.72 0.26
CA VAL A 147 0.79 18.88 1.46
C VAL A 147 0.69 17.39 1.14
N LYS A 148 -0.07 16.97 0.11
CA LYS A 148 -0.27 15.54 -0.23
C LYS A 148 1.06 14.80 -0.47
N PRO A 149 1.97 15.23 -1.39
CA PRO A 149 3.26 14.58 -1.54
C PRO A 149 4.07 14.49 -0.24
N LEU A 150 4.04 15.53 0.59
CA LEU A 150 4.77 15.55 1.86
C LEU A 150 4.23 14.55 2.89
N LEU A 151 2.90 14.45 3.03
CA LEU A 151 2.26 13.42 3.86
C LEU A 151 2.65 12.01 3.40
N TYR A 152 2.70 11.77 2.08
CA TYR A 152 3.15 10.49 1.55
C TYR A 152 4.63 10.24 1.86
N THR A 153 5.50 11.25 1.80
CA THR A 153 6.91 11.14 2.21
C THR A 153 7.05 10.72 3.66
N TYR A 154 6.37 11.40 4.60
CA TYR A 154 6.42 11.03 6.01
C TYR A 154 5.88 9.62 6.24
N ARG A 155 4.74 9.30 5.64
CA ARG A 155 4.10 7.99 5.77
C ARG A 155 5.02 6.86 5.36
N VAL A 156 5.65 6.92 4.18
CA VAL A 156 6.51 5.82 3.73
C VAL A 156 7.81 5.72 4.53
N LEU A 157 8.39 6.83 4.97
CA LEU A 157 9.59 6.80 5.81
C LEU A 157 9.28 6.16 7.16
N LEU A 158 8.22 6.58 7.83
CA LEU A 158 7.80 6.01 9.10
C LEU A 158 7.33 4.56 8.98
N THR A 159 6.61 4.20 7.91
CA THR A 159 6.25 2.79 7.60
C THR A 159 7.51 1.93 7.48
N GLY A 160 8.51 2.42 6.75
CA GLY A 160 9.78 1.72 6.58
C GLY A 160 10.53 1.57 7.91
N ILE A 161 10.59 2.63 8.72
CA ILE A 161 11.27 2.60 10.02
C ILE A 161 10.60 1.58 10.94
N HIS A 162 9.28 1.67 11.08
CA HIS A 162 8.49 0.74 11.88
C HIS A 162 8.73 -0.71 11.43
N LEU A 163 8.62 -0.99 10.13
CA LEU A 163 8.85 -2.33 9.58
C LEU A 163 10.25 -2.86 9.91
N MET A 164 11.30 -2.03 9.78
CA MET A 164 12.67 -2.48 10.06
C MET A 164 12.90 -2.78 11.54
N LEU A 165 12.19 -2.09 12.44
CA LEU A 165 12.27 -2.27 13.89
C LEU A 165 11.44 -3.45 14.40
N THR A 166 10.22 -3.63 13.88
CA THR A 166 9.23 -4.57 14.46
C THR A 166 9.03 -5.83 13.61
N GLY A 167 9.30 -5.74 12.30
CA GLY A 167 8.88 -6.77 11.34
C GLY A 167 7.38 -6.76 11.02
N GLU A 168 6.65 -5.74 11.48
CA GLU A 168 5.22 -5.55 11.23
C GLU A 168 5.00 -4.38 10.25
N VAL A 169 3.94 -4.44 9.46
CA VAL A 169 3.56 -3.37 8.55
C VAL A 169 2.49 -2.52 9.21
N GLU A 170 2.77 -1.24 9.40
CA GLU A 170 1.79 -0.22 9.75
C GLU A 170 1.88 0.90 8.71
N ALA A 171 0.78 1.17 8.01
CA ALA A 171 0.71 2.13 6.90
C ALA A 171 -0.03 3.42 7.28
N ASN A 172 -0.73 3.43 8.41
CA ASN A 172 -1.50 4.54 8.90
C ASN A 172 -0.59 5.58 9.57
N LEU A 173 -0.51 6.77 8.98
CA LEU A 173 0.37 7.83 9.44
C LEU A 173 0.03 8.33 10.85
N ILE A 174 -1.25 8.32 11.24
CA ILE A 174 -1.65 8.76 12.57
C ILE A 174 -1.06 7.81 13.62
N ARG A 175 -1.20 6.49 13.41
CA ARG A 175 -0.65 5.48 14.31
C ARG A 175 0.87 5.50 14.35
N LEU A 176 1.52 5.59 13.19
CA LEU A 176 2.98 5.74 13.10
C LEU A 176 3.48 6.97 13.87
N ASN A 177 2.69 8.05 13.89
CA ASN A 177 3.05 9.27 14.59
C ASN A 177 2.86 9.21 16.11
N GLU A 178 2.16 8.20 16.65
CA GLU A 178 2.08 7.98 18.10
C GLU A 178 3.48 7.68 18.68
N GLU A 179 4.33 6.99 17.91
CA GLU A 179 5.73 6.71 18.27
C GLU A 179 6.68 7.81 17.78
N ALA A 180 6.52 8.29 16.54
CA ALA A 180 7.44 9.26 15.93
C ALA A 180 7.31 10.68 16.51
N ASN A 181 6.14 11.03 17.07
CA ASN A 181 5.86 12.29 17.75
C ASN A 181 6.28 13.55 16.96
N LEU A 182 6.00 13.56 15.66
CA LEU A 182 6.22 14.72 14.78
C LEU A 182 5.02 15.66 14.88
N SER A 183 5.23 16.82 15.50
CA SER A 183 4.18 17.82 15.72
C SER A 183 3.52 18.33 14.44
N SER A 184 4.28 18.39 13.34
CA SER A 184 3.79 18.90 12.05
C SER A 184 2.78 17.99 11.37
N ILE A 185 2.72 16.69 11.69
CA ILE A 185 1.85 15.75 10.96
C ILE A 185 0.38 16.10 11.12
N SER A 186 -0.07 16.44 12.34
CA SER A 186 -1.45 16.82 12.59
C SER A 186 -1.87 18.03 11.77
N ASP A 187 -1.04 19.08 11.76
CA ASP A 187 -1.28 20.30 10.99
C ASP A 187 -1.36 20.02 9.49
N LEU A 188 -0.46 19.16 8.96
CA LEU A 188 -0.47 18.76 7.56
C LEU A 188 -1.75 17.97 7.19
N ILE A 189 -2.22 17.08 8.06
CA ILE A 189 -3.46 16.33 7.83
C ILE A 189 -4.64 17.28 7.80
N GLU A 190 -4.74 18.22 8.76
CA GLU A 190 -5.80 19.23 8.79
C GLU A 190 -5.80 20.10 7.52
N LEU A 191 -4.63 20.56 7.07
CA LEU A 191 -4.49 21.31 5.82
C LEU A 191 -4.95 20.50 4.60
N LYS A 192 -4.62 19.20 4.54
CA LYS A 192 -5.09 18.32 3.46
C LYS A 192 -6.62 18.19 3.49
N GLN A 193 -7.21 18.02 4.66
CA GLN A 193 -8.65 17.81 4.83
C GLN A 193 -9.48 19.07 4.58
N ALA A 194 -8.88 20.25 4.80
CA ALA A 194 -9.51 21.54 4.55
C ALA A 194 -9.72 21.88 3.06
N GLY A 195 -9.23 21.04 2.14
CA GLY A 195 -9.47 21.12 0.70
C GLY A 195 -8.29 21.67 -0.11
N PRO A 196 -8.36 21.56 -1.46
CA PRO A 196 -7.23 21.83 -2.36
C PRO A 196 -6.69 23.27 -2.29
N GLU A 197 -7.53 24.25 -1.96
CA GLU A 197 -7.11 25.66 -1.84
C GLU A 197 -6.27 25.96 -0.58
N LYS A 198 -6.34 25.10 0.45
CA LYS A 198 -5.59 25.24 1.71
C LYS A 198 -4.46 24.22 1.87
N GLY A 199 -4.32 23.30 0.93
CA GLY A 199 -3.29 22.27 0.94
C GLY A 199 -1.90 22.76 0.53
N VAL A 200 -1.60 24.05 0.59
CA VAL A 200 -0.29 24.64 0.23
C VAL A 200 0.48 24.99 1.50
N LEU A 201 1.74 24.61 1.55
CA LEU A 201 2.63 24.90 2.68
C LEU A 201 3.22 26.32 2.62
N PRO A 202 3.29 27.03 3.76
CA PRO A 202 4.07 28.26 3.87
C PRO A 202 5.56 28.02 3.57
N GLU A 203 6.20 28.97 2.88
CA GLU A 203 7.63 28.88 2.55
C GLU A 203 8.53 28.77 3.78
N ALA A 204 8.12 29.36 4.90
CA ALA A 204 8.83 29.32 6.18
C ALA A 204 9.02 27.90 6.74
N ASP A 205 8.15 26.95 6.37
CA ASP A 205 8.16 25.58 6.90
C ASP A 205 9.02 24.63 6.06
N LEU A 206 9.44 25.03 4.85
CA LEU A 206 10.20 24.19 3.94
C LEU A 206 11.53 23.72 4.53
N ALA A 207 12.26 24.61 5.20
CA ALA A 207 13.54 24.28 5.81
C ALA A 207 13.38 23.27 6.97
N PHE A 208 12.24 23.30 7.67
CA PHE A 208 11.93 22.32 8.70
C PHE A 208 11.69 20.93 8.07
N HIS A 209 10.83 20.86 7.05
CA HIS A 209 10.52 19.59 6.38
C HIS A 209 11.73 18.99 5.66
N GLU A 210 12.65 19.80 5.15
CA GLU A 210 13.90 19.32 4.54
C GLU A 210 14.81 18.66 5.58
N ARG A 211 14.94 19.24 6.78
CA ARG A 211 15.68 18.62 7.88
C ARG A 211 15.04 17.30 8.33
N GLU A 212 13.72 17.28 8.48
CA GLU A 212 13.01 16.06 8.90
C GLU A 212 13.08 14.96 7.85
N PHE A 213 12.98 15.31 6.55
CA PHE A 213 13.17 14.36 5.46
C PHE A 213 14.55 13.71 5.53
N THR A 214 15.62 14.51 5.63
CA THR A 214 16.99 13.99 5.74
C THR A 214 17.19 13.15 6.99
N ARG A 215 16.65 13.59 8.14
CA ARG A 215 16.74 12.86 9.41
C ARG A 215 16.08 11.48 9.32
N LEU A 216 14.84 11.42 8.83
CA LEU A 216 14.09 10.17 8.69
C LEU A 216 14.66 9.25 7.60
N GLU A 217 15.20 9.81 6.52
CA GLU A 217 15.90 9.02 5.50
C GLU A 217 17.15 8.33 6.10
N GLN A 218 17.93 9.07 6.88
CA GLN A 218 19.09 8.52 7.58
C GLN A 218 18.67 7.47 8.61
N GLU A 219 17.65 7.76 9.41
CA GLU A 219 17.10 6.84 10.40
C GLU A 219 16.66 5.51 9.76
N LEU A 220 15.91 5.55 8.64
CA LEU A 220 15.51 4.36 7.91
C LEU A 220 16.72 3.52 7.44
N ARG A 221 17.80 4.18 6.99
CA ARG A 221 19.04 3.48 6.59
C ARG A 221 19.72 2.84 7.79
N GLU A 222 19.81 3.54 8.92
CA GLU A 222 20.42 3.03 10.15
C GLU A 222 19.64 1.83 10.71
N VAL A 223 18.30 1.90 10.77
CA VAL A 223 17.50 0.76 11.24
C VAL A 223 17.51 -0.39 10.24
N GLN A 224 17.60 -0.12 8.92
CA GLN A 224 17.81 -1.16 7.92
C GLN A 224 19.14 -1.88 8.15
N GLU A 225 20.23 -1.16 8.44
CA GLU A 225 21.56 -1.70 8.69
C GLU A 225 21.59 -2.62 9.92
N ASN A 226 20.83 -2.25 10.95
CA ASN A 226 20.75 -2.97 12.22
C ASN A 226 19.56 -3.95 12.34
N SER A 227 18.70 -4.04 11.33
CA SER A 227 17.49 -4.88 11.37
C SER A 227 17.81 -6.37 11.51
N HIS A 228 16.99 -7.07 12.29
CA HIS A 228 17.03 -8.54 12.42
C HIS A 228 16.27 -9.27 11.30
N LEU A 229 15.61 -8.54 10.40
CA LEU A 229 14.86 -9.12 9.29
C LEU A 229 15.79 -9.86 8.31
N PRO A 230 15.31 -10.96 7.69
CA PRO A 230 16.11 -11.74 6.77
C PRO A 230 16.46 -10.98 5.49
N GLU A 231 17.51 -11.41 4.78
CA GLU A 231 17.88 -10.88 3.46
C GLU A 231 17.04 -11.44 2.31
N HIS A 232 16.43 -12.61 2.52
CA HIS A 232 15.66 -13.32 1.50
C HIS A 232 14.32 -13.79 2.08
N PRO A 233 13.23 -13.73 1.29
CA PRO A 233 11.95 -14.27 1.72
C PRO A 233 11.99 -15.80 1.75
N THR A 234 11.35 -16.39 2.74
CA THR A 234 11.26 -17.85 2.93
C THR A 234 9.90 -18.41 2.48
N ALA A 235 8.92 -17.55 2.20
CA ALA A 235 7.54 -17.96 1.87
C ALA A 235 7.37 -18.71 0.53
N LYS A 236 8.38 -18.74 -0.35
CA LYS A 236 8.23 -19.20 -1.74
C LYS A 236 7.61 -20.62 -1.86
N PRO A 237 8.03 -21.64 -1.10
CA PRO A 237 7.41 -22.95 -1.18
C PRO A 237 5.92 -22.94 -0.78
N ALA A 238 5.57 -22.23 0.29
CA ALA A 238 4.19 -22.14 0.78
C ALA A 238 3.29 -21.33 -0.16
N LEU A 239 3.78 -20.20 -0.68
CA LEU A 239 3.07 -19.43 -1.71
C LEU A 239 2.89 -20.24 -3.00
N ASN A 240 3.86 -21.06 -3.37
CA ASN A 240 3.72 -21.93 -4.53
C ASN A 240 2.64 -23.01 -4.31
N ASP A 241 2.60 -23.63 -3.13
CA ASP A 241 1.53 -24.58 -2.78
C ASP A 241 0.14 -23.92 -2.84
N LEU A 242 -0.01 -22.76 -2.21
CA LEU A 242 -1.25 -21.99 -2.23
C LEU A 242 -1.66 -21.60 -3.65
N LEU A 243 -0.71 -21.15 -4.47
CA LEU A 243 -0.95 -20.80 -5.87
C LEU A 243 -1.47 -22.01 -6.65
N VAL A 244 -0.84 -23.18 -6.51
CA VAL A 244 -1.28 -24.40 -7.19
C VAL A 244 -2.69 -24.78 -6.75
N ARG A 245 -2.99 -24.77 -5.44
CA ARG A 245 -4.33 -25.05 -4.93
C ARG A 245 -5.39 -24.11 -5.48
N LEU A 246 -5.12 -22.80 -5.51
CA LEU A 246 -6.03 -21.80 -6.06
C LEU A 246 -6.33 -22.07 -7.54
N ARG A 247 -5.32 -22.43 -8.34
CA ARG A 247 -5.52 -22.78 -9.76
C ARG A 247 -6.35 -24.04 -9.95
N MET A 248 -6.10 -25.08 -9.15
CA MET A 248 -6.80 -26.35 -9.26
C MET A 248 -8.26 -26.25 -8.82
N LYS A 249 -8.63 -25.29 -7.97
CA LYS A 249 -10.04 -25.01 -7.61
C LYS A 249 -10.84 -24.38 -8.75
N THR A 250 -10.17 -23.65 -9.63
CA THR A 250 -10.77 -22.94 -10.77
C THR A 250 -10.72 -23.75 -12.08
N ALA A 251 -10.14 -24.95 -12.05
CA ALA A 251 -9.98 -25.84 -13.18
C ALA A 251 -11.21 -26.72 -13.43
#